data_AF-A0A662R338-F1
#
_entry.id   AF-A0A662R338-F1
#
_cell.length_a   1.000
_cell.length_b   1.000
_cell.length_c   1.000
_cell.angle_alpha   90.00
_cell.angle_beta   90.00
_cell.angle_gamma   90.00
#
_symmetry.space_group_name_H-M   'P 1'
#
loop_
_entity.id
_entity.type
_entity.pdbx_description
1 polymer ?
#
loop_
_entity_poly.entity_id
_entity_poly.type
_entity_poly.pdbx_seq_one_letter_code
_entity_poly.pdbx_strand_id
1 'polypeptide(L)'
;MNKKYVITIMLLAVLVACGAPVSAEYCTDLSTVIKGTGDVYVGGGHGLNTPPYQQDFDVPSGNVKWARLYTGVWASGNSPGWINISFCNGTGCTDHDAYVTTSYAGGSNTEDDGYYVACGYGNYWYYWNVTDIVNSGTTNNATVTT
;
A
#
# COMPACT_ATOMS: atom_id res chain seq x y z
N MET A 1 -14.78 20.93 -51.17
CA MET A 1 -15.35 20.96 -49.79
C MET A 1 -15.18 22.37 -49.24
N ASN A 2 -16.23 23.00 -48.71
CA ASN A 2 -16.18 24.41 -48.31
C ASN A 2 -15.25 24.58 -47.10
N LYS A 3 -14.39 25.62 -47.09
CA LYS A 3 -13.34 25.85 -46.05
C LYS A 3 -13.91 25.84 -44.62
N LYS A 4 -15.15 26.31 -44.46
CA LYS A 4 -15.89 26.30 -43.19
C LYS A 4 -16.12 24.88 -42.65
N TYR A 5 -16.49 23.92 -43.52
CA TYR A 5 -16.73 22.53 -43.11
C TYR A 5 -15.43 21.81 -42.70
N VAL A 6 -14.32 22.12 -43.38
CA VAL A 6 -13.00 21.55 -43.03
C VAL A 6 -12.56 21.98 -41.63
N ILE A 7 -12.76 23.26 -41.29
CA ILE A 7 -12.41 23.81 -39.97
C ILE A 7 -13.31 23.21 -38.88
N THR A 8 -14.61 23.10 -39.12
CA THR A 8 -15.55 22.49 -38.15
C THR A 8 -15.23 21.02 -37.89
N ILE A 9 -14.88 20.24 -38.93
CA ILE A 9 -14.52 18.82 -38.79
C ILE A 9 -13.20 18.67 -38.02
N MET A 10 -12.21 19.52 -38.27
CA MET A 10 -10.94 19.52 -37.52
C MET A 10 -11.15 19.84 -36.04
N LEU A 11 -11.97 20.85 -35.71
CA LEU A 11 -12.30 21.20 -34.32
C LEU A 11 -13.04 20.06 -33.61
N LEU A 12 -13.98 19.40 -34.31
CA LEU A 12 -14.69 18.24 -33.76
C LEU A 12 -13.73 17.07 -33.48
N ALA A 13 -12.79 16.80 -34.39
CA ALA A 13 -11.81 15.74 -34.24
C ALA A 13 -10.84 16.01 -33.06
N VAL A 14 -10.45 17.27 -32.84
CA VAL A 14 -9.61 17.67 -31.69
C VAL A 14 -10.37 17.56 -30.38
N LEU A 15 -11.65 17.96 -30.33
CA LEU A 15 -12.48 17.79 -29.12
C LEU A 15 -12.71 16.31 -28.77
N VAL A 16 -12.90 15.45 -29.76
CA VAL A 16 -13.03 13.99 -29.55
C VAL A 16 -11.70 13.39 -29.10
N ALA A 17 -10.56 13.86 -29.62
CA ALA A 17 -9.24 13.41 -29.18
C ALA A 17 -8.84 13.90 -27.78
N CYS A 18 -9.30 15.08 -27.35
CA CYS A 18 -9.12 15.58 -25.98
C CYS A 18 -10.13 15.02 -24.97
N GLY A 19 -11.16 14.30 -25.42
CA GLY A 19 -12.15 13.63 -24.58
C GLY A 19 -11.73 12.23 -24.12
N ALA A 20 -10.44 11.87 -24.22
CA ALA A 20 -9.96 10.62 -23.66
C ALA A 20 -10.32 10.57 -22.17
N PRO A 21 -10.98 9.50 -21.69
CA PRO A 21 -11.26 9.37 -20.28
C PRO A 21 -9.91 9.40 -19.55
N VAL A 22 -9.73 10.37 -18.66
CA VAL A 22 -8.78 10.21 -17.57
C VAL A 22 -9.29 8.97 -16.84
N SER A 23 -8.60 7.84 -17.04
CA SER A 23 -8.86 6.63 -16.29
C SER A 23 -8.63 6.97 -14.82
N ALA A 24 -9.70 7.28 -14.11
CA ALA A 24 -9.66 7.30 -12.66
C ALA A 24 -9.32 5.87 -12.25
N GLU A 25 -8.09 5.66 -11.76
CA GLU A 25 -7.72 4.40 -11.14
C GLU A 25 -8.72 4.10 -10.02
N TYR A 26 -9.31 2.93 -10.11
CA TYR A 26 -10.41 2.51 -9.26
C TYR A 26 -9.88 2.30 -7.84
N CYS A 27 -10.02 3.32 -6.99
CA CYS A 27 -9.85 3.16 -5.56
C CYS A 27 -11.02 2.29 -5.06
N THR A 28 -10.79 1.01 -4.77
CA THR A 28 -11.81 0.19 -4.12
C THR A 28 -12.20 0.86 -2.79
N ASP A 29 -13.51 0.94 -2.52
CA ASP A 29 -13.99 1.47 -1.25
C ASP A 29 -13.40 0.66 -0.09
N LEU A 30 -12.71 1.35 0.81
CA LEU A 30 -12.20 0.75 2.04
C LEU A 30 -13.38 0.34 2.91
N SER A 31 -13.46 -0.95 3.23
CA SER A 31 -14.44 -1.48 4.18
C SER A 31 -13.79 -1.72 5.53
N THR A 32 -14.57 -1.53 6.60
CA THR A 32 -14.09 -1.84 7.94
C THR A 32 -13.91 -3.34 8.10
N VAL A 33 -12.66 -3.80 8.20
CA VAL A 33 -12.34 -5.24 8.35
C VAL A 33 -12.41 -5.68 9.82
N ILE A 34 -12.04 -4.79 10.75
CA ILE A 34 -12.02 -5.08 12.19
C ILE A 34 -12.73 -3.97 12.96
N LYS A 35 -13.60 -4.35 13.91
CA LYS A 35 -14.23 -3.44 14.89
C LYS A 35 -13.87 -3.90 16.29
N GLY A 36 -13.52 -2.96 17.16
CA GLY A 36 -13.17 -3.25 18.54
C GLY A 36 -13.25 -2.02 19.43
N THR A 37 -13.11 -2.25 20.73
CA THR A 37 -13.05 -1.20 21.75
C THR A 37 -11.63 -1.13 22.34
N GLY A 38 -11.09 0.07 22.50
CA GLY A 38 -9.76 0.33 23.04
C GLY A 38 -9.12 1.56 22.41
N ASP A 39 -7.88 1.84 22.80
CA ASP A 39 -7.07 2.89 22.20
C ASP A 39 -6.37 2.37 20.93
N VAL A 40 -6.14 3.27 19.97
CA VAL A 40 -5.40 2.97 18.75
C VAL A 40 -4.07 3.72 18.80
N TYR A 41 -2.98 2.99 18.65
CA TYR A 41 -1.65 3.56 18.45
C TYR A 41 -1.23 3.39 17.00
N VAL A 42 -0.73 4.46 16.39
CA VAL A 42 -0.11 4.44 15.06
C VAL A 42 1.30 4.99 15.22
N GLY A 43 2.30 4.15 14.97
CA GLY A 43 3.72 4.49 15.05
C GLY A 43 4.40 4.37 13.69
N GLY A 44 5.41 5.21 13.46
CA GLY A 44 6.15 5.26 12.19
C GLY A 44 5.44 6.03 11.08
N GLY A 45 5.87 5.80 9.82
CA GLY A 45 5.24 6.34 8.61
C GLY A 45 5.90 7.61 8.07
N HIS A 46 6.95 7.45 7.24
CA HIS A 46 7.57 8.56 6.50
C HIS A 46 7.35 8.50 4.99
N GLY A 47 6.42 7.66 4.54
CA GLY A 47 6.14 7.44 3.12
C GLY A 47 7.11 6.45 2.48
N LEU A 48 7.23 6.52 1.15
CA LEU A 48 8.10 5.65 0.36
C LEU A 48 9.51 6.23 0.30
N ASN A 49 10.51 5.38 0.49
CA ASN A 49 11.91 5.74 0.33
C ASN A 49 12.69 4.61 -0.33
N THR A 50 13.93 4.88 -0.74
CA THR A 50 14.83 3.88 -1.33
C THR A 50 15.07 2.73 -0.34
N PRO A 51 14.85 1.47 -0.76
CA PRO A 51 15.18 0.30 0.06
C PRO A 51 16.69 0.20 0.38
N PRO A 52 17.08 -0.38 1.54
CA PRO A 52 16.20 -0.86 2.61
C PRO A 52 15.55 0.31 3.37
N TYR A 53 14.25 0.21 3.59
CA TYR A 53 13.55 1.12 4.50
C TYR A 53 13.55 0.53 5.90
N GLN A 54 14.14 1.25 6.86
CA GLN A 54 14.22 0.81 8.24
C GLN A 54 13.58 1.85 9.16
N GLN A 55 12.78 1.39 10.11
CA GLN A 55 12.09 2.25 11.06
C GLN A 55 12.02 1.62 12.44
N ASP A 56 12.46 2.38 13.45
CA ASP A 56 12.18 2.11 14.86
C ASP A 56 10.86 2.78 15.28
N PHE A 57 10.11 2.11 16.15
CA PHE A 57 8.87 2.63 16.72
C PHE A 57 8.61 2.06 18.13
N ASP A 58 8.20 2.93 19.04
CA ASP A 58 7.95 2.60 20.45
C ASP A 58 6.48 2.28 20.68
N VAL A 59 6.16 0.99 20.87
CA VAL A 59 4.79 0.56 21.15
C VAL A 59 4.48 0.81 22.62
N PRO A 60 3.42 1.56 22.98
CA PRO A 60 3.07 1.79 24.38
C PRO A 60 2.82 0.49 25.15
N SER A 61 3.12 0.49 26.46
CA SER A 61 2.81 -0.66 27.32
C SER A 61 1.31 -0.91 27.36
N GLY A 62 0.90 -2.18 27.23
CA GLY A 62 -0.50 -2.57 27.30
C GLY A 62 -0.75 -3.95 26.74
N ASN A 63 -2.02 -4.39 26.75
CA ASN A 63 -2.40 -5.64 26.10
C ASN A 63 -2.74 -5.38 24.63
N VAL A 64 -1.90 -5.88 23.72
CA VAL A 64 -2.13 -5.78 22.28
C VAL A 64 -3.27 -6.74 21.90
N LYS A 65 -4.37 -6.20 21.38
CA LYS A 65 -5.50 -7.01 20.89
C LYS A 65 -5.30 -7.46 19.43
N TRP A 66 -4.68 -6.59 18.64
CA TRP A 66 -4.33 -6.82 17.24
C TRP A 66 -3.26 -5.81 16.85
N ALA A 67 -2.39 -6.17 15.91
CA ALA A 67 -1.39 -5.28 15.33
C ALA A 67 -1.15 -5.62 13.85
N ARG A 68 -0.95 -4.57 13.05
CA ARG A 68 -0.65 -4.67 11.62
C ARG A 68 0.56 -3.80 11.30
N LEU A 69 1.55 -4.38 10.62
CA LEU A 69 2.59 -3.61 9.97
C LEU A 69 2.12 -3.30 8.55
N TYR A 70 2.13 -2.03 8.16
CA TYR A 70 1.86 -1.60 6.79
C TYR A 70 3.15 -1.12 6.15
N THR A 71 3.45 -1.61 4.96
CA THR A 71 4.58 -1.15 4.15
C THR A 71 4.11 -0.72 2.77
N GLY A 72 4.67 0.38 2.30
CA GLY A 72 4.44 0.87 0.96
C GLY A 72 5.57 0.41 0.05
N VAL A 73 5.25 0.19 -1.22
CA VAL A 73 6.25 -0.18 -2.21
C VAL A 73 6.01 0.53 -3.54
N TRP A 74 7.13 0.88 -4.18
CA TRP A 74 7.17 1.49 -5.50
C TRP A 74 7.51 0.46 -6.58
N ALA A 75 6.53 0.06 -7.40
CA ALA A 75 6.64 -0.96 -8.47
C ALA A 75 7.22 -0.44 -9.79
N SER A 76 7.70 0.81 -9.85
CA SER A 76 8.18 1.45 -11.08
C SER A 76 7.27 1.19 -12.30
N GLY A 77 5.96 1.33 -12.10
CA GLY A 77 4.97 1.17 -13.17
C GLY A 77 4.37 -0.22 -13.32
N ASN A 78 3.81 -0.73 -12.23
CA ASN A 78 3.00 -1.94 -12.22
C ASN A 78 3.78 -3.25 -12.54
N SER A 79 5.01 -3.39 -12.05
CA SER A 79 5.71 -4.68 -12.06
C SER A 79 5.44 -5.49 -10.79
N PRO A 80 5.18 -6.81 -10.88
CA PRO A 80 5.11 -7.67 -9.71
C PRO A 80 6.50 -7.85 -9.10
N GLY A 81 6.57 -8.14 -7.79
CA GLY A 81 7.83 -8.17 -7.07
C GLY A 81 7.74 -8.86 -5.72
N TRP A 82 8.90 -9.12 -5.12
CA TRP A 82 9.00 -9.60 -3.76
C TRP A 82 9.11 -8.42 -2.80
N ILE A 83 8.46 -8.56 -1.65
CA ILE A 83 8.69 -7.73 -0.47
C ILE A 83 9.31 -8.67 0.55
N ASN A 84 10.46 -8.29 1.09
CA ASN A 84 11.08 -8.98 2.22
C ASN A 84 11.03 -8.06 3.43
N ILE A 85 10.47 -8.55 4.53
CA ILE A 85 10.27 -7.80 5.76
C ILE A 85 10.99 -8.52 6.88
N SER A 86 11.76 -7.80 7.69
CA SER A 86 12.26 -8.28 8.97
C SER A 86 11.68 -7.43 10.09
N PHE A 87 11.00 -8.06 11.04
CA PHE A 87 10.40 -7.40 12.20
C PHE A 87 11.11 -7.85 13.47
N CYS A 88 11.73 -6.90 14.19
CA CYS A 88 12.44 -7.16 15.42
C CYS A 88 11.74 -6.50 16.61
N ASN A 89 11.51 -7.25 17.68
CA ASN A 89 10.70 -6.81 18.84
C ASN A 89 11.51 -6.58 20.13
N GLY A 90 12.82 -6.38 19.97
CA GLY A 90 13.80 -6.28 21.05
C GLY A 90 14.25 -7.62 21.65
N THR A 91 13.56 -8.73 21.36
CA THR A 91 13.94 -10.09 21.84
C THR A 91 14.39 -11.02 20.72
N GLY A 92 13.95 -10.76 19.49
CA GLY A 92 14.33 -11.49 18.30
C GLY A 92 13.75 -10.83 17.05
N CYS A 93 14.05 -11.41 15.89
CA CYS A 93 13.52 -10.96 14.60
C CYS A 93 12.73 -12.09 13.93
N THR A 94 11.65 -11.73 13.24
CA THR A 94 10.85 -12.62 12.40
C THR A 94 10.85 -12.06 10.99
N ASP A 95 11.23 -12.90 10.03
CA ASP A 95 11.25 -12.54 8.62
C ASP A 95 9.95 -12.98 7.95
N HIS A 96 9.47 -12.17 7.01
CA HIS A 96 8.27 -12.45 6.22
C HIS A 96 8.44 -11.95 4.80
N ASP A 97 8.26 -12.87 3.85
CA ASP A 97 8.39 -12.60 2.42
C ASP A 97 7.04 -12.71 1.75
N ALA A 98 6.69 -11.74 0.91
CA ALA A 98 5.43 -11.71 0.18
C ALA A 98 5.65 -11.35 -1.29
N TYR A 99 5.01 -12.10 -2.19
CA TYR A 99 4.98 -11.76 -3.61
C TYR A 99 3.72 -10.95 -3.92
N VAL A 100 3.91 -9.77 -4.50
CA VAL A 100 2.81 -8.87 -4.87
C VAL A 100 2.68 -8.74 -6.38
N THR A 101 1.44 -8.56 -6.84
CA THR A 101 1.13 -8.44 -8.27
C THR A 101 0.29 -7.21 -8.56
N THR A 102 0.36 -6.71 -9.79
CA THR A 102 -0.16 -5.37 -10.13
C THR A 102 -1.52 -5.41 -10.81
N SER A 103 -2.03 -6.62 -11.07
CA SER A 103 -3.38 -6.90 -11.54
C SER A 103 -4.38 -7.20 -10.41
N TYR A 104 -3.96 -7.06 -9.15
CA TYR A 104 -4.71 -7.55 -8.02
C TYR A 104 -5.58 -6.49 -7.34
N ALA A 105 -6.89 -6.75 -7.29
CA ALA A 105 -7.91 -5.85 -6.77
C ALA A 105 -8.36 -6.16 -5.31
N GLY A 106 -7.53 -6.84 -4.51
CA GLY A 106 -7.79 -7.05 -3.07
C GLY A 106 -8.59 -8.31 -2.68
N GLY A 107 -8.85 -9.23 -3.61
CA GLY A 107 -9.75 -10.39 -3.39
C GLY A 107 -9.20 -11.61 -2.64
N SER A 108 -7.90 -11.68 -2.35
CA SER A 108 -7.21 -12.77 -1.63
C SER A 108 -6.58 -12.33 -0.31
N ASN A 109 -6.99 -11.17 0.22
CA ASN A 109 -6.47 -10.65 1.48
C ASN A 109 -6.96 -11.52 2.64
N THR A 110 -6.08 -11.86 3.56
CA THR A 110 -6.35 -12.73 4.70
C THR A 110 -6.16 -11.99 6.02
N GLU A 111 -6.50 -12.65 7.12
CA GLU A 111 -6.13 -12.15 8.45
C GLU A 111 -4.62 -12.23 8.71
N ASP A 112 -3.82 -12.94 7.93
CA ASP A 112 -2.38 -13.02 8.13
C ASP A 112 -1.68 -11.89 7.38
N ASP A 113 -2.05 -11.68 6.11
CA ASP A 113 -1.51 -10.61 5.29
C ASP A 113 -2.36 -10.31 4.05
N GLY A 114 -1.98 -9.24 3.34
CA GLY A 114 -2.62 -8.85 2.10
C GLY A 114 -2.03 -7.57 1.54
N TYR A 115 -2.51 -7.18 0.36
CA TYR A 115 -2.06 -5.93 -0.25
C TYR A 115 -3.16 -5.23 -1.05
N TYR A 116 -2.95 -3.94 -1.27
CA TYR A 116 -3.83 -3.07 -2.02
C TYR A 116 -2.99 -2.27 -3.02
N VAL A 117 -3.44 -2.22 -4.26
CA VAL A 117 -2.86 -1.31 -5.25
C VAL A 117 -3.38 0.09 -4.92
N ALA A 118 -2.47 1.03 -4.68
CA ALA A 118 -2.84 2.40 -4.39
C ALA A 118 -3.33 3.11 -5.66
N CYS A 119 -4.13 4.15 -5.48
CA CYS A 119 -4.56 4.98 -6.61
C CYS A 119 -3.36 5.79 -7.11
N GLY A 120 -3.01 5.65 -8.38
CA GLY A 120 -1.79 6.16 -8.98
C GLY A 120 -0.91 5.04 -9.55
N TYR A 121 -0.21 5.33 -10.64
CA TYR A 121 0.68 4.40 -11.30
C TYR A 121 1.83 3.96 -10.37
N GLY A 122 1.94 2.65 -10.08
CA GLY A 122 3.15 2.04 -9.52
C GLY A 122 3.32 2.04 -8.00
N ASN A 123 2.25 2.18 -7.19
CA ASN A 123 2.33 2.11 -5.73
C ASN A 123 1.43 1.01 -5.16
N TYR A 124 1.91 0.26 -4.17
CA TYR A 124 1.11 -0.74 -3.45
C TYR A 124 1.39 -0.69 -1.95
N TRP A 125 0.36 -0.98 -1.18
CA TRP A 125 0.41 -1.11 0.27
C TRP A 125 0.21 -2.56 0.65
N TYR A 126 1.22 -3.15 1.27
CA TYR A 126 1.16 -4.48 1.84
C TYR A 126 0.97 -4.37 3.36
N TYR A 127 0.18 -5.26 3.94
CA TYR A 127 0.03 -5.38 5.38
C TYR A 127 0.36 -6.80 5.84
N TRP A 128 0.93 -6.89 7.04
CA TRP A 128 1.23 -8.15 7.73
C TRP A 128 0.69 -8.12 9.15
N ASN A 129 0.08 -9.22 9.59
CA ASN A 129 -0.32 -9.46 10.97
C ASN A 129 0.91 -9.68 11.84
N VAL A 130 1.15 -8.72 12.73
CA VAL A 130 2.27 -8.79 13.68
C VAL A 130 1.78 -8.90 15.12
N THR A 131 0.51 -9.26 15.32
CA THR A 131 -0.15 -9.30 16.64
C THR A 131 0.63 -10.15 17.65
N ASP A 132 1.11 -11.31 17.22
CA ASP A 132 1.77 -12.27 18.12
C ASP A 132 3.28 -12.00 18.29
N ILE A 133 3.85 -11.11 17.46
CA ILE A 133 5.30 -10.83 17.48
C ILE A 133 5.63 -9.42 17.94
N VAL A 134 4.69 -8.48 17.92
CA VAL A 134 4.90 -7.13 18.44
C VAL A 134 5.10 -7.17 19.95
N ASN A 135 6.06 -6.41 20.45
CA ASN A 135 6.32 -6.31 21.88
C ASN A 135 5.93 -4.93 22.39
N SER A 136 4.94 -4.88 23.28
CA SER A 136 4.47 -3.64 23.90
C SER A 136 5.40 -3.15 25.00
N GLY A 137 5.50 -1.84 25.18
CA GLY A 137 6.36 -1.23 26.20
C GLY A 137 7.84 -1.22 25.85
N THR A 138 8.19 -1.47 24.58
CA THR A 138 9.56 -1.44 24.07
C THR A 138 9.60 -0.89 22.65
N THR A 139 10.81 -0.53 22.21
CA THR A 139 11.12 -0.24 20.82
C THR A 139 11.05 -1.52 19.99
N ASN A 140 10.34 -1.45 18.88
CA ASN A 140 10.32 -2.45 17.82
C ASN A 140 10.96 -1.83 16.57
N ASN A 141 11.46 -2.67 15.66
CA ASN A 141 12.06 -2.27 14.40
C ASN A 141 11.42 -3.06 13.25
N ALA A 142 11.22 -2.40 12.11
CA ALA A 142 10.90 -3.06 10.86
C ALA A 142 11.89 -2.63 9.78
N THR A 143 12.41 -3.60 9.04
CA THR A 143 13.24 -3.39 7.85
C THR A 143 12.53 -4.00 6.65
N VAL A 144 12.42 -3.25 5.56
CA VAL A 144 11.75 -3.68 4.34
C VAL A 144 12.66 -3.50 3.13
N THR A 145 12.77 -4.54 2.30
CA THR A 145 13.39 -4.49 0.97
C THR A 145 12.40 -4.94 -0.09
N THR A 146 12.50 -4.33 -1.28
CA THR A 146 11.57 -4.49 -2.40
C THR A 146 12.30 -4.47 -3.72
#